data_AF-A0A8T3YAQ7-F1
#
_entry.id   AF-A0A8T3YAQ7-F1
#
_cell.length_a   1.000
_cell.length_b   1.000
_cell.length_c   1.000
_cell.angle_alpha   90.00
_cell.angle_beta   90.00
_cell.angle_gamma   90.00
#
_symmetry.space_group_name_H-M   'P 1'
#
loop_
_entity.id
_entity.type
_entity.pdbx_description
1 polymer ?
#
loop_
_entity_poly.entity_id
_entity_poly.type
_entity_poly.pdbx_seq_one_letter_code
_entity_poly.pdbx_strand_id
1 'polypeptide(L)'
;MRERKAQAAMEFLMTYGWAILVVLVVIGALAYFGVLSPGRLLPDRCQLPPGISCDDYSVAGGVATIIVTNGQAGEIQVTEFKAASPDLVVDCPVDPLVVYPVVVAQSGVATLTTTCTGLPSTGTKQRLQLTLKYRLGATGLEHTMQGDMYTTVS
;
A
#
# COMPACT_ATOMS: atom_id res chain seq x y z
N MET A 1 0.36 59.20 20.06
CA MET A 1 1.13 58.09 20.67
C MET A 1 0.84 56.75 19.98
N ARG A 2 1.32 56.53 18.76
CA ARG A 2 1.08 55.28 17.98
C ARG A 2 2.36 54.53 17.57
N GLU A 3 3.53 55.05 17.93
CA GLU A 3 4.82 54.51 17.45
C GLU A 3 5.48 53.51 18.41
N ARG A 4 5.15 53.57 19.72
CA ARG A 4 5.74 52.64 20.71
C ARG A 4 5.24 51.18 20.60
N LYS A 5 4.11 50.94 19.92
CA LYS A 5 3.53 49.59 19.75
C LYS A 5 4.20 48.78 18.65
N ALA A 6 4.68 49.43 17.58
CA ALA A 6 5.37 48.76 16.47
C ALA A 6 6.81 48.37 16.87
N GLN A 7 7.47 49.20 17.67
CA GLN A 7 8.84 48.94 18.14
C GLN A 7 8.90 47.75 19.11
N ALA A 8 7.92 47.61 20.01
CA ALA A 8 7.82 46.44 20.89
C ALA A 8 7.53 45.13 20.12
N ALA A 9 6.72 45.19 19.06
CA ALA A 9 6.42 44.02 18.23
C ALA A 9 7.65 43.50 17.45
N MET A 10 8.54 44.41 17.03
CA MET A 10 9.78 44.06 16.32
C MET A 10 10.80 43.37 17.23
N GLU A 11 10.85 43.73 18.51
CA GLU A 11 11.75 43.13 19.50
C GLU A 11 11.31 41.71 19.91
N PHE A 12 9.98 41.50 20.01
CA PHE A 12 9.41 40.15 20.15
C PHE A 12 9.70 39.29 18.91
N LEU A 13 9.54 39.81 17.69
CA LEU A 13 9.80 39.03 16.49
C LEU A 13 11.29 38.63 16.35
N MET A 14 12.24 39.49 16.73
CA MET A 14 13.68 39.16 16.66
C MET A 14 14.10 38.09 17.69
N THR A 15 13.57 38.14 18.92
CA THR A 15 13.99 37.22 19.99
C THR A 15 13.34 35.84 19.90
N TYR A 16 12.14 35.74 19.32
CA TYR A 16 11.50 34.45 19.05
C TYR A 16 11.72 33.98 17.60
N GLY A 17 12.21 34.85 16.72
CA GLY A 17 12.47 34.57 15.31
C GLY A 17 13.52 33.48 15.08
N TRP A 18 14.58 33.46 15.89
CA TRP A 18 15.56 32.37 15.81
C TRP A 18 14.98 31.04 16.32
N ALA A 19 14.11 31.08 17.34
CA ALA A 19 13.48 29.89 17.89
C ALA A 19 12.54 29.24 16.86
N ILE A 20 11.74 30.03 16.14
CA ILE A 20 10.87 29.50 15.09
C ILE A 20 11.68 28.95 13.89
N LEU A 21 12.81 29.59 13.54
CA LEU A 21 13.71 29.06 12.51
C LEU A 21 14.29 27.69 12.89
N VAL A 22 14.75 27.54 14.14
CA VAL A 22 15.26 26.24 14.64
C VAL A 22 14.17 25.17 14.57
N VAL A 23 12.94 25.47 14.99
CA VAL A 23 11.82 24.51 14.93
C VAL A 23 11.53 24.09 13.48
N LEU A 24 11.50 25.04 12.54
CA LEU A 24 11.27 24.73 11.13
C LEU A 24 12.38 23.86 10.54
N VAL A 25 13.64 24.10 10.90
CA VAL A 25 14.78 23.27 10.48
C VAL A 25 14.64 21.85 11.01
N VAL A 26 14.28 21.68 12.29
CA VAL A 26 14.08 20.35 12.88
C VAL A 26 12.92 19.61 12.21
N ILE A 27 11.77 20.26 11.99
CA ILE A 27 10.63 19.64 11.29
C ILE A 27 11.03 19.27 9.86
N GLY A 28 11.74 20.15 9.15
CA GLY A 28 12.26 19.88 7.81
C GLY A 28 13.21 18.69 7.78
N ALA A 29 14.13 18.59 8.75
CA ALA A 29 15.04 17.45 8.87
C ALA A 29 14.29 16.15 9.18
N LEU A 30 13.31 16.17 10.10
CA LEU A 30 12.49 15.00 10.43
C LEU A 30 11.62 14.53 9.25
N ALA A 31 11.10 15.48 8.46
CA ALA A 31 10.38 15.19 7.22
C ALA A 31 11.33 14.60 6.16
N TYR A 32 12.54 15.16 6.01
CA TYR A 32 13.55 14.67 5.07
C TYR A 32 14.01 13.24 5.39
N PHE A 33 14.27 12.93 6.67
CA PHE A 33 14.62 11.57 7.10
C PHE A 33 13.44 10.60 7.11
N GLY A 34 12.23 11.07 6.79
CA GLY A 34 11.04 10.22 6.69
C GLY A 34 10.56 9.68 8.04
N VAL A 35 10.95 10.29 9.17
CA VAL A 35 10.46 9.92 10.51
C VAL A 35 8.95 10.11 10.62
N LEU A 36 8.40 11.05 9.83
CA LEU A 36 6.97 11.32 9.72
C LEU A 36 6.27 10.48 8.63
N SER A 37 6.92 9.44 8.08
CA SER A 37 6.27 8.55 7.10
C SER A 37 5.53 7.40 7.83
N PRO A 38 4.20 7.50 8.04
CA PRO A 38 3.47 6.47 8.77
C PRO A 38 3.59 5.09 8.10
N GLY A 39 3.73 5.05 6.77
CA GLY A 39 3.83 3.80 6.00
C GLY A 39 4.98 2.87 6.39
N ARG A 40 6.08 3.39 6.97
CA ARG A 40 7.19 2.55 7.47
C ARG A 40 6.93 1.93 8.83
N LEU A 41 6.01 2.50 9.60
CA LEU A 41 5.65 2.06 10.96
C LEU A 41 4.44 1.12 10.96
N LEU A 42 3.72 1.03 9.85
CA LEU A 42 2.62 0.08 9.74
C LEU A 42 3.18 -1.35 9.75
N PRO A 43 2.55 -2.27 10.51
CA PRO A 43 2.88 -3.68 10.41
C PRO A 43 2.55 -4.18 9.00
N ASP A 44 3.25 -5.23 8.59
CA ASP A 44 2.91 -5.90 7.35
C ASP A 44 1.47 -6.42 7.47
N ARG A 45 0.66 -6.16 6.45
CA ARG A 45 -0.73 -6.61 6.37
C ARG A 45 -1.19 -6.69 4.91
N CYS A 46 -2.03 -7.67 4.62
CA CYS A 46 -2.77 -7.77 3.37
C CYS A 46 -4.25 -7.63 3.69
N GLN A 47 -4.91 -6.63 3.10
CA GLN A 47 -6.30 -6.32 3.34
C GLN A 47 -7.06 -6.33 2.01
N LEU A 48 -7.95 -7.31 1.87
CA LEU A 48 -8.89 -7.41 0.76
C LEU A 48 -10.32 -7.04 1.24
N PRO A 49 -11.20 -6.61 0.33
CA PRO A 49 -12.61 -6.41 0.66
C PRO A 49 -13.28 -7.70 1.16
N PRO A 50 -14.36 -7.58 1.95
CA PRO A 50 -15.06 -8.74 2.50
C PRO A 50 -15.56 -9.67 1.40
N GLY A 51 -15.47 -10.98 1.67
CA GLY A 51 -15.83 -12.06 0.73
C GLY A 51 -14.63 -12.84 0.22
N ILE A 52 -13.43 -12.26 0.22
CA ILE A 52 -12.16 -12.97 -0.03
C ILE A 52 -11.17 -12.52 1.05
N SER A 53 -10.68 -13.44 1.86
CA SER A 53 -9.64 -13.14 2.87
C SER A 53 -8.25 -13.33 2.27
N CYS A 54 -7.30 -12.54 2.75
CA CYS A 54 -5.88 -12.71 2.46
C CYS A 54 -5.25 -13.36 3.69
N ASP A 55 -4.83 -14.62 3.56
CA ASP A 55 -4.31 -15.39 4.70
C ASP A 55 -2.80 -15.24 4.85
N ASP A 56 -2.09 -15.13 3.71
CA ASP A 56 -0.64 -14.94 3.69
C ASP A 56 -0.20 -14.17 2.43
N TYR A 57 0.98 -13.56 2.48
CA TYR A 57 1.51 -12.76 1.39
C TYR A 57 3.02 -12.57 1.49
N SER A 58 3.68 -12.43 0.35
CA SER A 58 5.12 -12.18 0.27
C SER A 58 5.46 -11.43 -1.02
N VAL A 59 6.51 -10.59 -0.96
CA VAL A 59 7.10 -9.97 -2.14
C VAL A 59 8.60 -10.28 -2.12
N ALA A 60 9.00 -11.25 -2.93
CA ALA A 60 10.37 -11.78 -2.96
C ALA A 60 10.86 -11.93 -4.39
N GLY A 61 12.12 -11.54 -4.64
CA GLY A 61 12.77 -11.78 -5.93
C GLY A 61 12.04 -11.21 -7.15
N GLY A 62 11.31 -10.11 -6.98
CA GLY A 62 10.50 -9.52 -8.05
C GLY A 62 9.11 -10.12 -8.20
N VAL A 63 8.67 -11.01 -7.31
CA VAL A 63 7.37 -11.69 -7.40
C VAL A 63 6.53 -11.36 -6.18
N ALA A 64 5.32 -10.85 -6.40
CA ALA A 64 4.29 -10.71 -5.37
C ALA A 64 3.42 -11.97 -5.37
N THR A 65 3.35 -12.62 -4.21
CA THR A 65 2.53 -13.81 -3.96
C THR A 65 1.53 -13.50 -2.88
N ILE A 66 0.27 -13.87 -3.07
CA ILE A 66 -0.77 -13.82 -2.04
C ILE A 66 -1.48 -15.17 -1.97
N ILE A 67 -1.86 -15.55 -0.76
CA ILE A 67 -2.70 -16.70 -0.48
C ILE A 67 -4.05 -16.16 -0.05
N VAL A 68 -5.09 -16.53 -0.81
CA VAL A 68 -6.45 -16.06 -0.58
C VAL A 68 -7.39 -17.21 -0.27
N THR A 69 -8.32 -16.98 0.64
CA THR A 69 -9.42 -17.91 0.92
C THR A 69 -10.73 -17.33 0.45
N ASN A 70 -11.52 -18.15 -0.24
CA ASN A 70 -12.84 -17.78 -0.73
C ASN A 70 -13.88 -17.85 0.41
N GLY A 71 -14.34 -16.69 0.87
CA GLY A 71 -15.41 -16.56 1.86
C GLY A 71 -16.81 -16.42 1.25
N GLN A 72 -16.95 -16.49 -0.08
CA GLN A 72 -18.26 -16.38 -0.75
C GLN A 72 -19.07 -17.67 -0.60
N ALA A 73 -20.39 -17.56 -0.77
CA ALA A 73 -21.32 -18.69 -0.66
C ALA A 73 -21.18 -19.74 -1.78
N GLY A 74 -20.34 -19.49 -2.80
CA GLY A 74 -20.12 -20.39 -3.92
C GLY A 74 -18.72 -20.28 -4.48
N GLU A 75 -18.42 -21.08 -5.50
CA GLU A 75 -17.16 -21.05 -6.22
C GLU A 75 -16.91 -19.67 -6.86
N ILE A 76 -15.68 -19.19 -6.76
CA ILE A 76 -15.19 -18.04 -7.51
C ILE A 76 -14.18 -18.47 -8.56
N GLN A 77 -14.18 -17.77 -9.67
CA GLN A 77 -13.24 -17.96 -10.77
C GLN A 77 -12.45 -16.68 -10.94
N VAL A 78 -11.24 -16.63 -10.39
CA VAL A 78 -10.36 -15.46 -10.53
C VAL A 78 -9.93 -15.37 -11.98
N THR A 79 -10.18 -14.23 -12.62
CA THR A 79 -9.87 -13.98 -14.04
C THR A 79 -8.67 -13.07 -14.23
N GLU A 80 -8.38 -12.21 -13.24
CA GLU A 80 -7.27 -11.26 -13.30
C GLU A 80 -6.73 -11.03 -11.89
N PHE A 81 -5.41 -11.14 -11.73
CA PHE A 81 -4.70 -10.64 -10.55
C PHE A 81 -3.53 -9.78 -10.99
N LYS A 82 -3.47 -8.57 -10.43
CA LYS A 82 -2.38 -7.61 -10.64
C LYS A 82 -2.20 -6.74 -9.40
N ALA A 83 -1.05 -6.10 -9.28
CA ALA A 83 -0.77 -5.16 -8.20
C ALA A 83 0.01 -3.94 -8.72
N ALA A 84 -0.14 -2.79 -8.08
CA ALA A 84 0.64 -1.59 -8.40
C ALA A 84 0.82 -0.75 -7.15
N SER A 85 1.89 0.04 -7.06
CA SER A 85 2.02 1.00 -5.96
C SER A 85 1.51 2.38 -6.34
N PRO A 86 0.69 3.04 -5.51
CA PRO A 86 0.32 4.44 -5.74
C PRO A 86 1.45 5.42 -5.40
N ASP A 87 2.40 4.99 -4.56
CA ASP A 87 3.42 5.86 -3.97
C ASP A 87 4.76 5.87 -4.76
N LEU A 88 5.01 4.83 -5.57
CA LEU A 88 6.22 4.64 -6.37
C LEU A 88 5.87 4.13 -7.77
N VAL A 89 6.87 4.08 -8.66
CA VAL A 89 6.75 3.45 -9.98
C VAL A 89 6.98 1.93 -9.83
N VAL A 90 6.08 1.25 -9.09
CA VAL A 90 6.02 -0.21 -9.02
C VAL A 90 4.78 -0.68 -9.76
N ASP A 91 4.98 -1.57 -10.74
CA ASP A 91 3.90 -2.17 -11.52
C ASP A 91 4.07 -3.69 -11.58
N CYS A 92 3.01 -4.41 -11.23
CA CYS A 92 2.92 -5.87 -11.26
C CYS A 92 1.73 -6.26 -12.15
N PRO A 93 1.95 -6.38 -13.48
CA PRO A 93 0.89 -6.70 -14.42
C PRO A 93 0.36 -8.12 -14.20
N VAL A 94 -0.67 -8.49 -14.96
CA VAL A 94 -1.17 -9.87 -14.96
C VAL A 94 -0.06 -10.80 -15.42
N ASP A 95 0.25 -11.82 -14.62
CA ASP A 95 1.30 -12.77 -14.94
C ASP A 95 0.89 -13.65 -16.14
N PRO A 96 1.65 -13.64 -17.25
CA PRO A 96 1.34 -14.47 -18.41
C PRO A 96 1.56 -15.97 -18.18
N LEU A 97 2.28 -16.36 -17.11
CA LEU A 97 2.55 -17.76 -16.77
C LEU A 97 1.42 -18.38 -15.95
N VAL A 98 0.54 -17.57 -15.36
CA VAL A 98 -0.60 -18.05 -14.59
C VAL A 98 -1.76 -18.37 -15.53
N VAL A 99 -2.31 -19.58 -15.38
CA VAL A 99 -3.49 -20.01 -16.15
C VAL A 99 -4.76 -19.51 -15.47
N TYR A 100 -5.54 -18.72 -16.20
CA TYR A 100 -6.84 -18.21 -15.76
C TYR A 100 -7.99 -18.93 -16.49
N PRO A 101 -9.17 -19.10 -15.85
CA PRO A 101 -9.46 -18.67 -14.49
C PRO A 101 -8.89 -19.61 -13.42
N VAL A 102 -8.43 -19.05 -12.31
CA VAL A 102 -8.10 -19.83 -11.11
C VAL A 102 -9.39 -20.09 -10.35
N VAL A 103 -9.77 -21.35 -10.27
CA VAL A 103 -11.02 -21.79 -9.63
C VAL A 103 -10.78 -21.98 -8.14
N VAL A 104 -11.60 -21.34 -7.32
CA VAL A 104 -11.53 -21.45 -5.85
C VAL A 104 -12.90 -21.84 -5.30
N ALA A 105 -12.99 -23.08 -4.80
CA ALA A 105 -14.20 -23.59 -4.17
C ALA A 105 -14.61 -22.76 -2.95
N GLN A 106 -15.84 -22.91 -2.46
CA GLN A 106 -16.27 -22.29 -1.21
C GLN A 106 -15.35 -22.71 -0.06
N SER A 107 -14.83 -21.74 0.69
CA SER A 107 -13.83 -21.94 1.75
C SER A 107 -12.52 -22.58 1.27
N GLY A 108 -12.31 -22.65 -0.05
CA GLY A 108 -11.06 -23.09 -0.66
C GLY A 108 -10.00 -22.00 -0.60
N VAL A 109 -8.74 -22.45 -0.68
CA VAL A 109 -7.55 -21.60 -0.67
C VAL A 109 -6.94 -21.59 -2.07
N ALA A 110 -6.47 -20.44 -2.53
CA ALA A 110 -5.73 -20.30 -3.78
C ALA A 110 -4.51 -19.41 -3.61
N THR A 111 -3.45 -19.74 -4.34
CA THR A 111 -2.22 -18.94 -4.41
C THR A 111 -2.24 -18.15 -5.71
N LEU A 112 -2.18 -16.82 -5.61
CA LEU A 112 -2.10 -15.91 -6.74
C LEU A 112 -0.72 -15.28 -6.77
N THR A 113 -0.11 -15.25 -7.94
CA THR A 113 1.25 -14.73 -8.13
C THR A 113 1.28 -13.73 -9.29
N THR A 114 2.13 -12.72 -9.15
CA THR A 114 2.45 -11.78 -10.22
C THR A 114 3.90 -11.32 -10.13
N THR A 115 4.55 -11.18 -11.27
CA THR A 115 5.85 -10.53 -11.39
C THR A 115 5.71 -9.00 -11.33
N CYS A 116 6.51 -8.37 -10.50
CA CYS A 116 6.58 -6.93 -10.29
C CYS A 116 7.85 -6.34 -10.90
N THR A 117 7.74 -5.13 -11.42
CA THR A 117 8.86 -4.30 -11.88
C THR A 117 8.95 -3.03 -11.04
N GLY A 118 10.16 -2.45 -10.93
CA GLY A 118 10.37 -1.21 -10.18
C GLY A 118 10.34 -1.35 -8.65
N LEU A 119 10.34 -2.57 -8.11
CA LEU A 119 10.41 -2.81 -6.67
C LEU A 119 11.68 -2.19 -6.06
N PRO A 120 11.58 -1.58 -4.86
CA PRO A 120 12.73 -1.04 -4.15
C PRO A 120 13.67 -2.16 -3.67
N SER A 121 14.86 -1.79 -3.19
CA SER A 121 15.79 -2.74 -2.60
C SER A 121 15.18 -3.52 -1.44
N THR A 122 15.60 -4.77 -1.28
CA THR A 122 15.28 -5.65 -0.15
C THR A 122 15.38 -4.91 1.19
N GLY A 123 14.44 -5.18 2.10
CA GLY A 123 14.29 -4.54 3.39
C GLY A 123 13.44 -3.26 3.38
N THR A 124 13.00 -2.79 2.20
CA THR A 124 12.15 -1.60 2.10
C THR A 124 10.67 -1.97 2.21
N LYS A 125 9.94 -1.25 3.08
CA LYS A 125 8.48 -1.33 3.17
C LYS A 125 7.85 -0.72 1.92
N GLN A 126 6.92 -1.44 1.33
CA GLN A 126 6.17 -1.03 0.15
C GLN A 126 4.67 -1.22 0.36
N ARG A 127 3.89 -0.25 -0.11
CA ARG A 127 2.45 -0.40 -0.29
C ARG A 127 2.16 -0.82 -1.73
N LEU A 128 1.38 -1.88 -1.88
CA LEU A 128 0.85 -2.36 -3.15
C LEU A 128 -0.67 -2.37 -3.08
N GLN A 129 -1.30 -1.73 -4.06
CA GLN A 129 -2.73 -1.83 -4.31
C GLN A 129 -2.98 -3.07 -5.18
N LEU A 130 -3.63 -4.06 -4.60
CA LEU A 130 -4.02 -5.30 -5.26
C LEU A 130 -5.30 -5.05 -6.06
N THR A 131 -5.35 -5.52 -7.30
CA THR A 131 -6.58 -5.54 -8.11
C THR A 131 -6.88 -6.97 -8.50
N LEU A 132 -8.04 -7.45 -8.06
CA LEU A 132 -8.53 -8.81 -8.33
C LEU A 132 -9.84 -8.72 -9.11
N LYS A 133 -9.91 -9.39 -10.27
CA LYS A 133 -11.18 -9.64 -10.96
C LYS A 133 -11.54 -11.11 -10.83
N TYR A 134 -12.80 -11.37 -10.52
CA TYR A 134 -13.31 -12.72 -10.42
C TYR A 134 -14.75 -12.79 -10.89
N ARG A 135 -15.17 -14.00 -11.28
CA ARG A 135 -16.54 -14.35 -11.62
C ARG A 135 -17.14 -15.25 -10.56
N LEU A 136 -18.41 -15.05 -10.23
CA LEU A 136 -19.15 -15.99 -9.40
C LEU A 136 -19.60 -17.17 -10.26
N GLY A 137 -19.29 -18.40 -9.86
CA GLY A 137 -19.67 -19.60 -10.61
C GLY A 137 -21.19 -19.78 -10.74
N ALA A 138 -21.97 -19.28 -9.77
CA ALA A 138 -23.42 -19.40 -9.76
C ALA A 138 -24.16 -18.41 -10.68
N THR A 139 -23.64 -17.19 -10.87
CA THR A 139 -24.32 -16.12 -11.63
C THR A 139 -23.60 -15.72 -12.90
N GLY A 140 -22.31 -16.09 -13.04
CA GLY A 140 -21.46 -15.67 -14.15
C GLY A 140 -21.08 -14.18 -14.14
N LEU A 141 -21.49 -13.42 -13.11
CA LEU A 141 -21.22 -11.99 -13.02
C LEU A 141 -19.75 -11.72 -12.66
N GLU A 142 -19.14 -10.76 -13.35
CA GLU A 142 -17.81 -10.26 -13.03
C GLU A 142 -17.85 -9.22 -11.91
N HIS A 143 -16.94 -9.39 -10.97
CA HIS A 143 -16.68 -8.46 -9.89
C HIS A 143 -15.21 -8.07 -9.92
N THR A 144 -14.95 -6.78 -9.71
CA THR A 144 -13.60 -6.24 -9.52
C THR A 144 -13.49 -5.72 -8.10
N MET A 145 -12.44 -6.13 -7.41
CA MET A 145 -12.14 -5.69 -6.05
C MET A 145 -10.72 -5.13 -5.98
N GLN A 146 -10.55 -4.14 -5.10
CA GLN A 146 -9.25 -3.54 -4.81
C GLN A 146 -8.94 -3.74 -3.34
N GLY A 147 -7.71 -4.15 -3.05
CA GLY A 147 -7.18 -4.29 -1.70
C GLY A 147 -5.85 -3.58 -1.55
N ASP A 148 -5.37 -3.47 -0.32
CA ASP A 148 -4.07 -2.90 0.00
C ASP A 148 -3.20 -3.95 0.68
N MET A 149 -1.95 -4.05 0.26
CA MET A 149 -0.92 -4.87 0.87
C MET A 149 0.24 -3.98 1.29
N TYR A 150 0.56 -3.98 2.58
CA TYR A 150 1.75 -3.38 3.15
C TYR A 150 2.70 -4.52 3.47
N THR A 151 3.85 -4.55 2.81
CA THR A 151 4.84 -5.60 3.02
C THR A 151 6.26 -5.10 2.85
N THR A 152 7.21 -5.78 3.49
CA THR A 152 8.63 -5.57 3.27
C THR A 152 9.09 -6.40 2.07
N VAL A 153 9.78 -5.78 1.11
CA VAL A 153 10.42 -6.54 0.03
C VAL A 153 11.51 -7.41 0.64
N SER A 154 11.39 -8.73 0.49
CA SER A 154 12.35 -9.73 0.96
C SER A 154 13.37 -10.13 -0.10
#